data_AF-A0AAN0K7H6-F1
#
_entry.id   AF-A0AAN0K7H6-F1
#
_cell.length_a   1.000
_cell.length_b   1.000
_cell.length_c   1.000
_cell.angle_alpha   90.00
_cell.angle_beta   90.00
_cell.angle_gamma   90.00
#
_symmetry.space_group_name_H-M   'P 1'
#
loop_
_entity.id
_entity.type
_entity.pdbx_description
1 polymer ?
#
loop_
_entity_poly.entity_id
_entity_poly.type
_entity_poly.pdbx_seq_one_letter_code
_entity_poly.pdbx_strand_id
1 'polypeptide(L)'
;MALFNSTVYQNEYLPDGGTDVNAIVRIGVSDAGSAGSDGGAGEIIIIDCSGSMGQRSMLAARQAAMVALDNILDGTYFAVVSGTHEAYLAYPVVQSGPGMVQMSPRTRREAKDAISRLVADGGTAIGRWLNLTLALFNSMGGKVTQRHALLLTDGADEHETPEQLDAAIRACVGHFQCDCRGIGTYWVVSEVRKIARALMGTLDIIPDPSMMAAEFAKIMQTSMSRGVSSANLRVWTPQGAQLLFVRQVSPTVEDLTYQGEPVNPLTVDFPTGAWGDEERDYHVAVRLPAKAVGQEQLAARVQLVVGEQPRTQGLVKAMWSSDDSLTAQINDEVAHYTGQTELAAAIQEGLAARKAGDLSTATSKLGRAVQLAQQTGNHEATTKLRKVVDVVDPGTGTVRLKSRIEKADEMALDTSSTKTTRTRQSNGENAGQSNGQAE
;
A
#
# COMPACT_ATOMS: atom_id res chain seq x y z
N MET A 1 -4.12 6.72 24.29
CA MET A 1 -3.81 5.31 24.00
C MET A 1 -4.66 4.95 22.81
N ALA A 2 -4.07 4.35 21.77
CA ALA A 2 -4.77 4.04 20.54
C ALA A 2 -6.02 3.19 20.79
N LEU A 3 -7.10 3.52 20.10
CA LEU A 3 -8.36 2.80 20.09
C LEU A 3 -8.41 1.94 18.84
N PHE A 4 -8.92 0.72 18.98
CA PHE A 4 -8.97 -0.27 17.92
C PHE A 4 -10.41 -0.79 17.79
N ASN A 5 -10.89 -0.88 16.57
CA ASN A 5 -12.20 -1.47 16.29
C ASN A 5 -12.12 -2.41 15.08
N SER A 6 -13.10 -3.30 14.98
CA SER A 6 -13.24 -4.17 13.82
C SER A 6 -14.70 -4.44 13.48
N THR A 7 -15.02 -4.42 12.20
CA THR A 7 -16.35 -4.71 11.66
C THR A 7 -16.23 -5.80 10.60
N VAL A 8 -17.17 -6.76 10.58
CA VAL A 8 -17.20 -7.84 9.60
C VAL A 8 -18.41 -7.65 8.69
N TYR A 9 -18.16 -7.62 7.38
CA TYR A 9 -19.17 -7.61 6.34
C TYR A 9 -19.14 -8.93 5.59
N GLN A 10 -20.25 -9.65 5.60
CA GLN A 10 -20.38 -10.94 4.96
C GLN A 10 -21.86 -11.29 4.75
N ASN A 11 -22.13 -12.19 3.81
CA ASN A 11 -23.30 -13.05 3.94
C ASN A 11 -22.85 -14.29 4.75
N GLU A 12 -23.42 -14.50 5.92
CA GLU A 12 -23.08 -15.64 6.77
C GLU A 12 -23.76 -16.95 6.36
N TYR A 13 -24.73 -16.91 5.46
CA TYR A 13 -25.51 -18.07 5.05
C TYR A 13 -24.87 -18.79 3.86
N LEU A 14 -24.66 -20.10 4.01
CA LEU A 14 -24.21 -21.00 2.96
C LEU A 14 -25.36 -21.91 2.53
N PRO A 15 -25.47 -22.27 1.23
CA PRO A 15 -26.41 -23.29 0.78
C PRO A 15 -26.02 -24.68 1.32
N ASP A 16 -26.93 -25.65 1.21
CA ASP A 16 -26.61 -27.06 1.49
C ASP A 16 -25.40 -27.52 0.67
N GLY A 17 -24.44 -28.17 1.33
CA GLY A 17 -23.14 -28.54 0.75
C GLY A 17 -22.18 -27.37 0.48
N GLY A 18 -22.57 -26.12 0.76
CA GLY A 18 -21.72 -24.93 0.61
C GLY A 18 -20.48 -24.99 1.51
N THR A 19 -19.36 -24.45 1.04
CA THR A 19 -18.06 -24.55 1.75
C THR A 19 -17.27 -23.26 1.81
N ASP A 20 -17.44 -22.35 0.85
CA ASP A 20 -16.61 -21.15 0.73
C ASP A 20 -17.28 -19.94 1.41
N VAL A 21 -16.59 -19.39 2.41
CA VAL A 21 -16.99 -18.19 3.15
C VAL A 21 -16.11 -17.03 2.72
N ASN A 22 -16.74 -15.90 2.41
CA ASN A 22 -16.05 -14.65 2.07
C ASN A 22 -16.49 -13.55 3.03
N ALA A 23 -15.53 -12.80 3.55
CA ALA A 23 -15.81 -11.65 4.40
C ALA A 23 -14.84 -10.50 4.15
N ILE A 24 -15.35 -9.28 4.30
CA ILE A 24 -14.53 -8.08 4.45
C ILE A 24 -14.44 -7.76 5.93
N VAL A 25 -13.22 -7.75 6.47
CA VAL A 25 -12.95 -7.32 7.84
C VAL A 25 -12.32 -5.94 7.79
N ARG A 26 -13.08 -4.93 8.20
CA ARG A 26 -12.59 -3.57 8.41
C ARG A 26 -11.93 -3.48 9.76
N ILE A 27 -10.70 -2.97 9.80
CA ILE A 27 -9.96 -2.66 11.02
C ILE A 27 -9.74 -1.15 11.06
N GLY A 28 -10.14 -0.52 12.18
CA GLY A 28 -9.91 0.90 12.43
C GLY A 28 -9.00 1.14 13.61
N VAL A 29 -8.11 2.12 13.44
CA VAL A 29 -7.26 2.66 14.49
C VAL A 29 -7.53 4.15 14.59
N SER A 30 -7.75 4.64 15.81
CA SER A 30 -7.93 6.07 16.10
C SER A 30 -7.18 6.45 17.37
N ASP A 31 -6.84 7.73 17.52
CA ASP A 31 -5.98 8.22 18.60
C ASP A 31 -4.63 7.46 18.67
N ALA A 32 -4.10 7.07 17.50
CA ALA A 32 -2.85 6.33 17.36
C ALA A 32 -1.67 7.11 17.93
N GLY A 33 -1.75 8.44 17.89
CA GLY A 33 -0.67 9.35 18.27
C GLY A 33 0.16 9.72 17.05
N SER A 34 1.48 9.79 17.24
CA SER A 34 2.43 10.17 16.20
C SER A 34 3.69 9.32 16.26
N ALA A 35 4.51 9.36 15.21
CA ALA A 35 5.76 8.63 15.17
C ALA A 35 6.63 8.98 16.39
N GLY A 36 7.09 7.96 17.11
CA GLY A 36 7.77 8.15 18.39
C GLY A 36 6.92 7.80 19.63
N SER A 37 5.60 7.66 19.48
CA SER A 37 4.68 7.45 20.61
C SER A 37 4.85 6.08 21.28
N ASP A 38 5.00 5.01 20.48
CA ASP A 38 5.18 3.62 20.96
C ASP A 38 6.65 3.14 20.87
N GLY A 39 7.62 4.06 20.90
CA GLY A 39 9.05 3.77 20.81
C GLY A 39 9.78 4.68 19.83
N GLY A 40 11.10 4.55 19.68
CA GLY A 40 11.85 5.43 18.79
C GLY A 40 11.45 5.25 17.32
N ALA A 41 11.24 6.37 16.62
CA ALA A 41 10.98 6.39 15.19
C ALA A 41 12.24 6.77 14.39
N GLY A 42 12.33 6.26 13.16
CA GLY A 42 13.43 6.50 12.25
C GLY A 42 12.95 6.66 10.81
N GLU A 43 13.43 7.72 10.16
CA GLU A 43 13.04 8.10 8.81
C GLU A 43 14.28 8.26 7.91
N ILE A 44 14.32 7.62 6.74
CA ILE A 44 15.43 7.75 5.79
C ILE A 44 14.91 8.25 4.45
N ILE A 45 15.43 9.39 3.98
CA ILE A 45 15.12 9.93 2.66
C ILE A 45 16.21 9.48 1.69
N ILE A 46 15.86 8.69 0.69
CA ILE A 46 16.75 8.17 -0.35
C ILE A 46 16.49 8.95 -1.64
N ILE A 47 17.49 9.69 -2.10
CA ILE A 47 17.40 10.57 -3.27
C ILE A 47 18.30 10.00 -4.37
N ASP A 48 17.68 9.62 -5.49
CA ASP A 48 18.40 9.36 -6.73
C ASP A 48 19.20 10.60 -7.15
N CYS A 49 20.50 10.39 -7.29
CA CYS A 49 21.50 11.36 -7.70
C CYS A 49 22.21 10.90 -8.97
N SER A 50 21.63 9.99 -9.74
CA SER A 50 22.14 9.55 -11.03
C SER A 50 22.17 10.69 -12.06
N GLY A 51 22.93 10.50 -13.13
CA GLY A 51 23.08 11.50 -14.19
C GLY A 51 21.77 11.88 -14.89
N SER A 52 20.77 10.99 -14.94
CA SER A 52 19.46 11.24 -15.58
C SER A 52 18.67 12.35 -14.89
N MET A 53 18.87 12.53 -13.57
CA MET A 53 18.20 13.58 -12.79
C MET A 53 18.45 14.98 -13.37
N GLY A 54 19.58 15.18 -14.06
CA GLY A 54 19.95 16.45 -14.67
C GLY A 54 19.86 17.63 -13.70
N GLN A 55 19.80 18.86 -14.21
CA GLN A 55 19.70 20.02 -13.33
C GLN A 55 18.28 20.26 -12.80
N ARG A 56 17.27 20.14 -13.68
CA ARG A 56 15.87 20.48 -13.32
C ARG A 56 15.28 19.51 -12.29
N SER A 57 15.38 18.20 -12.52
CA SER A 57 14.81 17.22 -11.58
C SER A 57 15.60 17.20 -10.27
N MET A 58 16.93 17.32 -10.32
CA MET A 58 17.75 17.43 -9.10
C MET A 58 17.38 18.65 -8.25
N LEU A 59 17.19 19.84 -8.85
CA LEU A 59 16.75 21.03 -8.09
C LEU A 59 15.41 20.79 -7.39
N ALA A 60 14.45 20.16 -8.08
CA ALA A 60 13.16 19.81 -7.49
C ALA A 60 13.29 18.75 -6.39
N ALA A 61 14.14 17.73 -6.58
CA ALA A 61 14.41 16.69 -5.60
C ALA A 61 15.04 17.24 -4.32
N ARG A 62 16.01 18.15 -4.45
CA ARG A 62 16.56 18.87 -3.30
C ARG A 62 15.47 19.64 -2.55
N GLN A 63 14.65 20.41 -3.26
CA GLN A 63 13.56 21.17 -2.63
C GLN A 63 12.54 20.26 -1.94
N ALA A 64 12.14 19.17 -2.60
CA ALA A 64 11.19 18.21 -2.05
C ALA A 64 11.75 17.49 -0.82
N ALA A 65 13.02 17.08 -0.84
CA ALA A 65 13.68 16.48 0.32
C ALA A 65 13.79 17.46 1.50
N MET A 66 14.07 18.75 1.24
CA MET A 66 14.04 19.77 2.30
C MET A 66 12.64 19.95 2.90
N VAL A 67 11.59 19.86 2.08
CA VAL A 67 10.20 19.89 2.54
C VAL A 67 9.84 18.62 3.32
N ALA A 68 10.32 17.45 2.89
CA ALA A 68 10.18 16.22 3.66
C ALA A 68 10.84 16.36 5.02
N LEU A 69 12.07 16.86 5.09
CA LEU A 69 12.75 17.14 6.35
C LEU A 69 11.90 18.01 7.26
N ASP A 70 11.27 19.08 6.76
CA ASP A 70 10.41 19.97 7.56
C ASP A 70 9.20 19.28 8.20
N ASN A 71 8.75 18.15 7.65
CA ASN A 71 7.64 17.38 8.20
C ASN A 71 8.09 16.29 9.19
N ILE A 72 9.39 15.99 9.30
CA ILE A 72 9.89 15.05 10.31
C ILE A 72 9.80 15.71 11.70
N LEU A 73 9.14 15.02 12.63
CA LEU A 73 8.97 15.45 14.02
C LEU A 73 10.31 15.56 14.76
N ASP A 74 10.45 16.54 15.63
CA ASP A 74 11.62 16.66 16.49
C ASP A 74 11.77 15.41 17.39
N GLY A 75 13.00 14.94 17.56
CA GLY A 75 13.33 13.71 18.29
C GLY A 75 13.37 12.44 17.44
N THR A 76 12.69 12.41 16.28
CA THR A 76 12.75 11.29 15.32
C THR A 76 14.18 11.15 14.77
N TYR A 77 14.71 9.93 14.72
CA TYR A 77 16.00 9.69 14.10
C TYR A 77 15.88 9.79 12.59
N PHE A 78 16.87 10.39 11.91
CA PHE A 78 16.84 10.46 10.47
C PHE A 78 18.21 10.40 9.82
N ALA A 79 18.19 10.05 8.54
CA ALA A 79 19.34 10.11 7.64
C ALA A 79 18.89 10.49 6.22
N VAL A 80 19.83 10.97 5.41
CA VAL A 80 19.65 11.24 3.99
C VAL A 80 20.66 10.41 3.23
N VAL A 81 20.16 9.62 2.28
CA VAL A 81 20.98 8.78 1.39
C VAL A 81 20.98 9.40 0.00
N SER A 82 22.16 9.48 -0.59
CA SER A 82 22.37 9.80 -2.01
C SER A 82 22.63 8.51 -2.76
N GLY A 83 21.77 8.20 -3.73
CA GLY A 83 21.83 6.99 -4.53
C GLY A 83 22.38 7.24 -5.92
N THR A 84 23.33 6.42 -6.37
CA THR A 84 23.77 6.33 -7.77
C THR A 84 23.97 4.85 -8.15
N HIS A 85 24.98 4.49 -8.94
CA HIS A 85 25.47 3.12 -9.02
C HIS A 85 26.18 2.70 -7.71
N GLU A 86 26.38 3.62 -6.78
CA GLU A 86 26.84 3.46 -5.41
C GLU A 86 25.76 3.98 -4.43
N ALA A 87 26.00 3.87 -3.13
CA ALA A 87 25.12 4.44 -2.10
C ALA A 87 25.94 5.20 -1.06
N TYR A 88 25.56 6.46 -0.78
CA TYR A 88 26.30 7.32 0.13
C TYR A 88 25.40 7.89 1.22
N LEU A 89 25.92 7.92 2.46
CA LEU A 89 25.31 8.67 3.54
C LEU A 89 25.59 10.16 3.33
N ALA A 90 24.61 10.90 2.83
CA ALA A 90 24.73 12.34 2.62
C ALA A 90 24.64 13.12 3.93
N TYR A 91 23.83 12.63 4.88
CA TYR A 91 23.70 13.16 6.22
C TYR A 91 23.17 12.10 7.18
N PRO A 92 23.64 12.00 8.44
CA PRO A 92 24.68 12.83 9.06
C PRO A 92 26.09 12.51 8.57
N VAL A 93 27.00 13.47 8.65
CA VAL A 93 28.41 13.26 8.31
C VAL A 93 29.11 12.60 9.51
N VAL A 94 29.07 11.26 9.56
CA VAL A 94 29.67 10.46 10.64
C VAL A 94 30.71 9.50 10.08
N GLN A 95 31.85 9.39 10.77
CA GLN A 95 32.92 8.42 10.44
C GLN A 95 32.85 7.17 11.32
N SER A 96 32.19 7.25 12.48
CA SER A 96 31.94 6.13 13.39
C SER A 96 30.70 6.42 14.25
N GLY A 97 30.06 5.38 14.77
CA GLY A 97 28.85 5.49 15.60
C GLY A 97 27.55 5.25 14.82
N PRO A 98 26.39 5.63 15.39
CA PRO A 98 25.09 5.44 14.75
C PRO A 98 25.00 6.24 13.44
N GLY A 99 24.50 5.60 12.39
CA GLY A 99 24.33 6.19 11.06
C GLY A 99 23.15 7.16 10.95
N MET A 100 22.44 7.44 12.04
CA MET A 100 21.30 8.35 12.08
C MET A 100 21.41 9.29 13.28
N VAL A 101 20.82 10.48 13.16
CA VAL A 101 20.81 11.50 14.21
C VAL A 101 19.39 11.96 14.51
N GLN A 102 19.12 12.43 15.72
CA GLN A 102 17.80 12.97 16.06
C GLN A 102 17.52 14.27 15.32
N MET A 103 16.27 14.41 14.89
CA MET A 103 15.75 15.63 14.31
C MET A 103 15.65 16.72 15.37
N SER A 104 16.18 17.89 15.04
CA SER A 104 16.19 19.10 15.86
C SER A 104 16.34 20.32 14.95
N PRO A 105 16.07 21.55 15.42
CA PRO A 105 16.30 22.76 14.60
C PRO A 105 17.75 22.90 14.09
N ARG A 106 18.73 22.32 14.78
CA ARG A 106 20.13 22.31 14.34
C ARG A 106 20.35 21.30 13.23
N THR A 107 20.07 20.03 13.50
CA THR A 107 20.32 18.92 12.56
C THR A 107 19.46 19.04 11.30
N ARG A 108 18.26 19.63 11.40
CA ARG A 108 17.41 19.99 10.26
C ARG A 108 18.11 20.97 9.30
N ARG A 109 18.73 22.03 9.84
CA ARG A 109 19.49 22.99 9.02
C ARG A 109 20.73 22.35 8.39
N GLU A 110 21.50 21.60 9.18
CA GLU A 110 22.70 20.89 8.70
C GLU A 110 22.36 19.91 7.56
N ALA A 111 21.24 19.18 7.68
CA ALA A 111 20.75 18.29 6.64
C ALA A 111 20.27 19.02 5.38
N LYS A 112 19.58 20.16 5.52
CA LYS A 112 19.22 21.01 4.37
C LYS A 112 20.47 21.51 3.63
N ASP A 113 21.50 21.91 4.36
CA ASP A 113 22.78 22.30 3.77
C ASP A 113 23.42 21.12 3.02
N ALA A 114 23.39 19.91 3.58
CA ALA A 114 23.86 18.71 2.88
C ALA A 114 23.07 18.41 1.60
N ILE A 115 21.74 18.44 1.66
CA ILE A 115 20.86 18.24 0.49
C ILE A 115 21.15 19.28 -0.60
N SER A 116 21.40 20.54 -0.24
CA SER A 116 21.67 21.60 -1.21
C SER A 116 22.89 21.33 -2.11
N ARG A 117 23.80 20.45 -1.67
CA ARG A 117 25.03 20.09 -2.37
C ARG A 117 24.93 18.82 -3.23
N LEU A 118 23.82 18.09 -3.20
CA LEU A 118 23.65 16.82 -3.93
C LEU A 118 23.69 17.03 -5.45
N VAL A 119 24.64 16.45 -6.16
CA VAL A 119 24.75 16.60 -7.62
C VAL A 119 24.24 15.36 -8.36
N ALA A 120 23.75 15.55 -9.59
CA ALA A 120 23.36 14.48 -10.48
C ALA A 120 24.62 13.94 -11.21
N ASP A 121 25.05 12.73 -10.89
CA ASP A 121 26.19 12.04 -11.49
C ASP A 121 26.13 10.51 -11.31
N GLY A 122 26.75 9.77 -12.24
CA GLY A 122 26.82 8.30 -12.19
C GLY A 122 25.53 7.57 -12.60
N GLY A 123 25.50 6.26 -12.37
CA GLY A 123 24.39 5.36 -12.71
C GLY A 123 23.32 5.18 -11.63
N THR A 124 22.55 4.09 -11.71
CA THR A 124 21.44 3.75 -10.80
C THR A 124 21.50 2.27 -10.42
N ALA A 125 21.71 1.99 -9.12
CA ALA A 125 21.70 0.66 -8.51
C ALA A 125 20.91 0.70 -7.19
N ILE A 126 19.60 0.56 -7.28
CA ILE A 126 18.64 0.77 -6.18
C ILE A 126 18.85 -0.21 -5.02
N GLY A 127 19.20 -1.46 -5.30
CA GLY A 127 19.53 -2.48 -4.33
C GLY A 127 20.68 -2.07 -3.41
N ARG A 128 21.67 -1.31 -3.90
CA ARG A 128 22.72 -0.75 -3.05
C ARG A 128 22.17 0.31 -2.07
N TRP A 129 21.20 1.11 -2.50
CA TRP A 129 20.57 2.12 -1.67
C TRP A 129 19.75 1.47 -0.55
N LEU A 130 19.02 0.40 -0.87
CA LEU A 130 18.29 -0.42 0.10
C LEU A 130 19.24 -1.05 1.12
N ASN A 131 20.36 -1.63 0.68
CA ASN A 131 21.36 -2.22 1.58
C ASN A 131 21.98 -1.19 2.53
N LEU A 132 22.31 0.02 2.04
CA LEU A 132 22.78 1.10 2.92
C LEU A 132 21.69 1.51 3.91
N THR A 133 20.46 1.66 3.46
CA THR A 133 19.30 2.01 4.31
C THR A 133 19.12 0.99 5.44
N LEU A 134 19.20 -0.30 5.12
CA LEU A 134 19.18 -1.40 6.10
C LEU A 134 20.34 -1.29 7.10
N ALA A 135 21.55 -1.02 6.63
CA ALA A 135 22.72 -0.84 7.48
C ALA A 135 22.56 0.34 8.45
N LEU A 136 21.99 1.46 7.99
CA LEU A 136 21.72 2.64 8.81
C LEU A 136 20.71 2.33 9.92
N PHE A 137 19.60 1.66 9.61
CA PHE A 137 18.64 1.23 10.64
C PHE A 137 19.27 0.24 11.63
N ASN A 138 20.06 -0.72 11.15
CA ASN A 138 20.72 -1.69 12.01
C ASN A 138 21.76 -1.05 12.94
N SER A 139 22.43 0.02 12.49
CA SER A 139 23.39 0.79 13.31
C SER A 139 22.77 1.42 14.56
N MET A 140 21.43 1.54 14.60
CA MET A 140 20.72 2.11 15.75
C MET A 140 20.57 1.15 16.93
N GLY A 141 20.91 -0.13 16.78
CA GLY A 141 20.95 -1.09 17.89
C GLY A 141 19.63 -1.21 18.66
N GLY A 142 18.50 -1.17 17.96
CA GLY A 142 17.16 -1.29 18.55
C GLY A 142 16.56 0.01 19.12
N LYS A 143 17.29 1.14 19.07
CA LYS A 143 16.74 2.46 19.47
C LYS A 143 15.55 2.90 18.63
N VAL A 144 15.43 2.37 17.42
CA VAL A 144 14.35 2.65 16.48
C VAL A 144 13.55 1.38 16.25
N THR A 145 12.26 1.42 16.61
CA THR A 145 11.28 0.35 16.41
C THR A 145 10.39 0.63 15.20
N GLN A 146 10.01 1.89 14.99
CA GLN A 146 9.26 2.33 13.82
C GLN A 146 10.25 2.83 12.75
N ARG A 147 10.33 2.13 11.62
CA ARG A 147 11.35 2.36 10.58
C ARG A 147 10.69 2.56 9.23
N HIS A 148 10.90 3.73 8.64
CA HIS A 148 10.34 4.09 7.35
C HIS A 148 11.40 4.74 6.45
N ALA A 149 11.33 4.46 5.15
CA ALA A 149 12.14 5.11 4.14
C ALA A 149 11.25 5.67 3.02
N LEU A 150 11.63 6.84 2.50
CA LEU A 150 11.10 7.41 1.27
C LEU A 150 12.16 7.32 0.17
N LEU A 151 11.85 6.57 -0.88
CA LEU A 151 12.71 6.39 -2.05
C LEU A 151 12.20 7.17 -3.25
N LEU A 152 13.07 7.98 -3.86
CA LEU A 152 12.84 8.63 -5.14
C LEU A 152 13.81 8.08 -6.18
N THR A 153 13.30 7.76 -7.37
CA THR A 153 14.10 7.44 -8.57
C THR A 153 13.55 8.16 -9.80
N ASP A 154 14.42 8.56 -10.74
CA ASP A 154 14.00 8.98 -12.08
C ASP A 154 14.32 7.97 -13.17
N GLY A 155 15.20 7.01 -12.86
CA GLY A 155 15.74 6.06 -13.83
C GLY A 155 15.47 4.59 -13.54
N ALA A 156 15.73 3.79 -14.58
CA ALA A 156 15.68 2.33 -14.52
C ALA A 156 16.89 1.80 -13.73
N ASP A 157 16.74 0.61 -13.13
CA ASP A 157 17.81 0.00 -12.33
C ASP A 157 18.86 -0.69 -13.22
N GLU A 158 19.67 0.12 -13.92
CA GLU A 158 20.53 -0.34 -15.03
C GLU A 158 21.95 -0.75 -14.61
N HIS A 159 22.35 -0.49 -13.35
CA HIS A 159 23.74 -0.70 -12.89
C HIS A 159 23.88 -1.82 -11.85
N GLU A 160 22.89 -2.70 -11.79
CA GLU A 160 22.93 -3.99 -11.11
C GLU A 160 22.08 -5.01 -11.86
N THR A 161 22.18 -6.30 -11.49
CA THR A 161 21.31 -7.33 -12.08
C THR A 161 19.98 -7.41 -11.33
N PRO A 162 18.90 -7.88 -11.98
CA PRO A 162 17.61 -8.11 -11.30
C PRO A 162 17.73 -9.00 -10.06
N GLU A 163 18.64 -9.98 -10.06
CA GLU A 163 18.89 -10.87 -8.92
C GLU A 163 19.55 -10.14 -7.74
N GLN A 164 20.38 -9.13 -8.02
CA GLN A 164 20.99 -8.29 -6.99
C GLN A 164 19.95 -7.40 -6.32
N LEU A 165 19.07 -6.77 -7.12
CA LEU A 165 17.93 -6.01 -6.60
C LEU A 165 17.02 -6.92 -5.75
N ASP A 166 16.66 -8.09 -6.27
CA ASP A 166 15.79 -9.03 -5.55
C ASP A 166 16.43 -9.53 -4.24
N ALA A 167 17.76 -9.72 -4.21
CA ALA A 167 18.48 -10.06 -3.00
C ALA A 167 18.46 -8.92 -1.96
N ALA A 168 18.65 -7.68 -2.39
CA ALA A 168 18.57 -6.51 -1.52
C ALA A 168 17.16 -6.32 -0.95
N ILE A 169 16.12 -6.48 -1.77
CA ILE A 169 14.73 -6.44 -1.33
C ILE A 169 14.48 -7.49 -0.26
N ARG A 170 14.84 -8.76 -0.51
CA ARG A 170 14.68 -9.85 0.47
C ARG A 170 15.39 -9.56 1.79
N ALA A 171 16.59 -8.97 1.75
CA ALA A 171 17.33 -8.60 2.95
C ALA A 171 16.64 -7.47 3.76
N CYS A 172 15.79 -6.67 3.13
CA CYS A 172 15.10 -5.55 3.77
C CYS A 172 13.70 -5.92 4.32
N VAL A 173 13.10 -7.02 3.87
CA VAL A 173 11.77 -7.48 4.33
C VAL A 173 11.76 -7.62 5.85
N GLY A 174 10.73 -7.06 6.49
CA GLY A 174 10.57 -7.07 7.95
C GLY A 174 11.47 -6.09 8.71
N HIS A 175 12.38 -5.39 8.04
CA HIS A 175 13.28 -4.44 8.70
C HIS A 175 12.82 -2.99 8.66
N PHE A 176 12.14 -2.55 7.60
CA PHE A 176 11.57 -1.20 7.47
C PHE A 176 10.48 -1.16 6.41
N GLN A 177 9.61 -0.14 6.45
CA GLN A 177 8.66 0.14 5.38
C GLN A 177 9.24 1.13 4.36
N CYS A 178 8.90 1.01 3.07
CA CYS A 178 9.45 1.90 2.04
C CYS A 178 8.39 2.41 1.06
N ASP A 179 8.03 3.69 1.17
CA ASP A 179 7.27 4.40 0.13
C ASP A 179 8.19 4.81 -1.02
N CYS A 180 7.77 4.55 -2.26
CA CYS A 180 8.57 4.80 -3.45
C CYS A 180 7.87 5.77 -4.39
N ARG A 181 8.63 6.68 -5.00
CA ARG A 181 8.14 7.60 -6.03
C ARG A 181 9.06 7.60 -7.24
N GLY A 182 8.45 7.56 -8.42
CA GLY A 182 9.17 7.66 -9.68
C GLY A 182 8.89 8.98 -10.38
N ILE A 183 9.91 9.77 -10.70
CA ILE A 183 9.75 11.06 -11.38
C ILE A 183 9.92 10.91 -12.90
N GLY A 184 9.03 11.53 -13.66
CA GLY A 184 9.03 11.42 -15.11
C GLY A 184 8.74 10.01 -15.57
N THR A 185 9.38 9.57 -16.66
CA THR A 185 8.99 8.33 -17.36
C THR A 185 10.16 7.42 -17.74
N TYR A 186 11.38 7.69 -17.25
CA TYR A 186 12.56 6.87 -17.62
C TYR A 186 12.64 5.60 -16.77
N TRP A 187 12.30 5.67 -15.49
CA TRP A 187 12.17 4.53 -14.57
C TRP A 187 11.15 3.46 -14.98
N VAL A 188 11.33 2.25 -14.42
CA VAL A 188 10.51 1.06 -14.71
C VAL A 188 9.55 0.76 -13.55
N VAL A 189 8.25 0.85 -13.82
CA VAL A 189 7.20 0.67 -12.80
C VAL A 189 7.29 -0.66 -12.08
N SER A 190 7.53 -1.76 -12.81
CA SER A 190 7.60 -3.10 -12.22
C SER A 190 8.77 -3.28 -11.27
N GLU A 191 9.92 -2.65 -11.50
CA GLU A 191 11.09 -2.74 -10.62
C GLU A 191 10.79 -2.08 -9.27
N VAL A 192 10.32 -0.83 -9.30
CA VAL A 192 10.01 -0.08 -8.09
C VAL A 192 8.78 -0.64 -7.35
N ARG A 193 7.81 -1.21 -8.08
CA ARG A 193 6.66 -1.89 -7.48
C ARG A 193 7.07 -3.10 -6.63
N LYS A 194 8.09 -3.86 -7.07
CA LYS A 194 8.62 -4.98 -6.26
C LYS A 194 9.10 -4.49 -4.89
N ILE A 195 9.79 -3.36 -4.85
CA ILE A 195 10.31 -2.74 -3.62
C ILE A 195 9.16 -2.32 -2.71
N ALA A 196 8.25 -1.48 -3.22
CA ALA A 196 7.14 -0.94 -2.43
C ALA A 196 6.26 -2.07 -1.86
N ARG A 197 5.96 -3.10 -2.65
CA ARG A 197 5.17 -4.26 -2.17
C ARG A 197 5.89 -5.04 -1.07
N ALA A 198 7.13 -5.45 -1.33
CA ALA A 198 7.89 -6.26 -0.38
C ALA A 198 8.17 -5.52 0.94
N LEU A 199 8.27 -4.19 0.88
CA LEU A 199 8.52 -3.33 2.03
C LEU A 199 7.25 -2.59 2.50
N MET A 200 6.05 -3.16 2.27
CA MET A 200 4.77 -2.67 2.80
C MET A 200 4.56 -1.16 2.67
N GLY A 201 4.92 -0.59 1.52
CA GLY A 201 4.77 0.81 1.17
C GLY A 201 3.96 1.00 -0.11
N THR A 202 3.96 2.23 -0.60
CA THR A 202 3.18 2.70 -1.75
C THR A 202 4.09 3.07 -2.91
N LEU A 203 3.55 2.97 -4.13
CA LEU A 203 4.20 3.45 -5.35
C LEU A 203 3.28 4.45 -6.05
N ASP A 204 3.84 5.57 -6.49
CA ASP A 204 3.17 6.46 -7.44
C ASP A 204 4.17 7.17 -8.38
N ILE A 205 3.65 7.66 -9.50
CA ILE A 205 4.39 8.52 -10.42
C ILE A 205 4.27 9.98 -10.00
N ILE A 206 5.36 10.72 -10.16
CA ILE A 206 5.39 12.18 -10.13
C ILE A 206 5.61 12.63 -11.58
N PRO A 207 4.57 13.06 -12.32
CA PRO A 207 4.70 13.35 -13.75
C PRO A 207 5.58 14.58 -14.04
N ASP A 208 5.49 15.60 -13.18
CA ASP A 208 6.28 16.84 -13.30
C ASP A 208 7.02 17.15 -11.99
N PRO A 209 8.29 17.60 -12.05
CA PRO A 209 9.09 17.91 -10.85
C PRO A 209 8.45 18.93 -9.91
N SER A 210 7.60 19.84 -10.40
CA SER A 210 6.89 20.82 -9.57
C SER A 210 5.94 20.21 -8.54
N MET A 211 5.48 18.98 -8.76
CA MET A 211 4.58 18.26 -7.85
C MET A 211 5.33 17.57 -6.69
N MET A 212 6.65 17.45 -6.79
CA MET A 212 7.44 16.58 -5.91
C MET A 212 7.41 17.02 -4.44
N ALA A 213 7.48 18.33 -4.18
CA ALA A 213 7.48 18.86 -2.82
C ALA A 213 6.17 18.55 -2.07
N ALA A 214 5.03 18.70 -2.74
CA ALA A 214 3.73 18.39 -2.15
C ALA A 214 3.59 16.89 -1.86
N GLU A 215 4.06 16.05 -2.78
CA GLU A 215 4.02 14.60 -2.61
C GLU A 215 4.92 14.14 -1.45
N PHE A 216 6.13 14.68 -1.35
CA PHE A 216 7.05 14.39 -0.24
C PHE A 216 6.49 14.84 1.11
N ALA A 217 5.89 16.02 1.18
CA ALA A 217 5.22 16.51 2.39
C ALA A 217 4.12 15.52 2.83
N LYS A 218 3.26 15.10 1.90
CA LYS A 218 2.17 14.15 2.17
C LYS A 218 2.67 12.82 2.71
N ILE A 219 3.71 12.25 2.12
CA ILE A 219 4.29 10.97 2.57
C ILE A 219 4.87 11.12 3.98
N MET A 220 5.65 12.17 4.22
CA MET A 220 6.24 12.40 5.54
C MET A 220 5.19 12.67 6.62
N GLN A 221 4.16 13.46 6.32
CA GLN A 221 3.03 13.67 7.23
C GLN A 221 2.33 12.35 7.59
N THR A 222 2.16 11.47 6.60
CA THR A 222 1.57 10.14 6.80
C THR A 222 2.49 9.24 7.63
N SER A 223 3.79 9.22 7.36
CA SER A 223 4.76 8.46 8.17
C SER A 223 4.75 8.95 9.62
N MET A 224 4.76 10.27 9.83
CA MET A 224 4.79 10.90 11.15
C MET A 224 3.47 10.81 11.91
N SER A 225 2.34 10.54 11.25
CA SER A 225 1.05 10.31 11.91
C SER A 225 0.87 8.86 12.39
N ARG A 226 1.80 7.96 12.08
CA ARG A 226 1.75 6.57 12.57
C ARG A 226 2.28 6.49 13.99
N GLY A 227 1.38 6.34 14.97
CA GLY A 227 1.78 6.18 16.36
C GLY A 227 1.93 4.73 16.83
N VAL A 228 1.31 3.78 16.11
CA VAL A 228 1.49 2.33 16.35
C VAL A 228 2.61 1.82 15.44
N SER A 229 3.72 1.37 16.01
CA SER A 229 4.94 1.06 15.26
C SER A 229 4.85 -0.17 14.35
N SER A 230 4.10 -1.19 14.75
CA SER A 230 3.88 -2.41 13.97
C SER A 230 2.67 -3.18 14.49
N ALA A 231 1.89 -3.76 13.58
CA ALA A 231 0.80 -4.67 13.89
C ALA A 231 0.72 -5.84 12.91
N ASN A 232 0.17 -6.97 13.38
CA ASN A 232 -0.15 -8.14 12.57
C ASN A 232 -1.66 -8.33 12.48
N LEU A 233 -2.15 -8.70 11.30
CA LEU A 233 -3.48 -9.27 11.13
C LEU A 233 -3.40 -10.77 11.44
N ARG A 234 -3.83 -11.17 12.62
CA ARG A 234 -3.85 -12.57 13.07
C ARG A 234 -5.14 -13.23 12.64
N VAL A 235 -5.04 -14.27 11.82
CA VAL A 235 -6.19 -15.03 11.32
C VAL A 235 -6.14 -16.44 11.89
N TRP A 236 -7.13 -16.77 12.72
CA TRP A 236 -7.40 -18.13 13.15
C TRP A 236 -8.46 -18.77 12.26
N THR A 237 -8.28 -20.04 11.92
CA THR A 237 -9.28 -20.88 11.24
C THR A 237 -9.48 -22.21 12.00
N PRO A 238 -10.69 -22.80 12.02
CA PRO A 238 -10.94 -24.04 12.73
C PRO A 238 -10.25 -25.24 12.07
N GLN A 239 -10.08 -26.32 12.82
CA GLN A 239 -9.53 -27.57 12.28
C GLN A 239 -10.36 -28.07 11.09
N GLY A 240 -9.66 -28.48 10.03
CA GLY A 240 -10.27 -28.96 8.78
C GLY A 240 -10.69 -27.83 7.83
N ALA A 241 -10.59 -26.57 8.23
CA ALA A 241 -10.74 -25.44 7.32
C ALA A 241 -9.45 -25.11 6.58
N GLN A 242 -9.58 -24.50 5.41
CA GLN A 242 -8.48 -23.97 4.63
C GLN A 242 -8.63 -22.46 4.48
N LEU A 243 -7.62 -21.70 4.91
CA LEU A 243 -7.51 -20.29 4.58
C LEU A 243 -7.14 -20.17 3.09
N LEU A 244 -8.06 -19.69 2.26
CA LEU A 244 -7.86 -19.62 0.81
C LEU A 244 -7.00 -18.40 0.43
N PHE A 245 -7.34 -17.24 0.97
CA PHE A 245 -6.56 -16.02 0.81
C PHE A 245 -6.84 -15.00 1.92
N VAL A 246 -5.87 -14.09 2.09
CA VAL A 246 -6.01 -12.85 2.85
C VAL A 246 -5.48 -11.72 1.97
N ARG A 247 -6.34 -10.74 1.67
CA ARG A 247 -5.98 -9.59 0.83
C ARG A 247 -6.32 -8.31 1.55
N GLN A 248 -5.42 -7.35 1.57
CA GLN A 248 -5.83 -5.97 1.80
C GLN A 248 -6.57 -5.51 0.55
N VAL A 249 -7.76 -4.92 0.72
CA VAL A 249 -8.58 -4.41 -0.38
C VAL A 249 -8.91 -2.93 -0.23
N SER A 250 -8.55 -2.31 0.88
CA SER A 250 -8.60 -0.85 1.06
C SER A 250 -7.50 -0.40 2.03
N PRO A 251 -6.82 0.74 1.77
CA PRO A 251 -7.01 1.67 0.65
C PRO A 251 -6.45 1.19 -0.70
N THR A 252 -5.57 0.18 -0.67
CA THR A 252 -5.00 -0.45 -1.86
C THR A 252 -5.18 -1.96 -1.84
N VAL A 253 -5.27 -2.55 -3.03
CA VAL A 253 -5.26 -4.00 -3.23
C VAL A 253 -3.84 -4.53 -3.06
N GLU A 254 -3.64 -5.40 -2.08
CA GLU A 254 -2.41 -6.16 -1.88
C GLU A 254 -2.73 -7.58 -1.43
N ASP A 255 -2.11 -8.57 -2.06
CA ASP A 255 -2.30 -9.98 -1.71
C ASP A 255 -1.29 -10.40 -0.62
N LEU A 256 -1.81 -10.63 0.58
CA LEU A 256 -1.01 -10.98 1.75
C LEU A 256 -0.89 -12.50 1.92
N THR A 257 -1.57 -13.30 1.10
CA THR A 257 -1.73 -14.75 1.30
C THR A 257 -0.41 -15.49 1.49
N TYR A 258 0.64 -15.06 0.79
CA TYR A 258 1.98 -15.67 0.85
C TYR A 258 2.96 -14.95 1.79
N GLN A 259 2.48 -13.94 2.51
CA GLN A 259 3.25 -13.14 3.48
C GLN A 259 2.95 -13.57 4.92
N GLY A 260 2.14 -14.62 5.10
CA GLY A 260 1.73 -15.10 6.40
C GLY A 260 2.80 -15.90 7.13
N GLU A 261 2.98 -15.63 8.42
CA GLU A 261 3.84 -16.37 9.33
C GLU A 261 3.00 -17.27 10.25
N PRO A 262 3.22 -18.60 10.26
CA PRO A 262 2.43 -19.49 11.09
C PRO A 262 2.76 -19.29 12.58
N VAL A 263 1.74 -18.99 13.38
CA VAL A 263 1.85 -18.91 14.85
C VAL A 263 1.67 -20.30 15.47
N ASN A 264 0.70 -21.06 14.95
CA ASN A 264 0.41 -22.45 15.31
C ASN A 264 -0.38 -23.11 14.14
N PRO A 265 -0.74 -24.41 14.21
CA PRO A 265 -1.40 -25.11 13.10
C PRO A 265 -2.73 -24.51 12.61
N LEU A 266 -3.37 -23.65 13.42
CA LEU A 266 -4.68 -23.05 13.16
C LEU A 266 -4.61 -21.52 13.07
N THR A 267 -3.43 -20.90 13.11
CA THR A 267 -3.29 -19.44 13.20
C THR A 267 -2.10 -18.94 12.41
N VAL A 268 -2.33 -17.91 11.60
CA VAL A 268 -1.32 -17.25 10.77
C VAL A 268 -1.36 -15.76 11.04
N ASP A 269 -0.20 -15.14 11.20
CA ASP A 269 -0.03 -13.69 11.31
C ASP A 269 0.38 -13.12 9.95
N PHE A 270 -0.32 -12.06 9.50
CA PHE A 270 0.05 -11.32 8.31
C PHE A 270 0.56 -9.94 8.72
N PRO A 271 1.79 -9.56 8.35
CA PRO A 271 2.34 -8.26 8.73
C PRO A 271 1.56 -7.14 8.05
N THR A 272 1.21 -6.10 8.81
CA THR A 272 0.50 -4.91 8.31
C THR A 272 1.28 -3.62 8.47
N GLY A 273 2.48 -3.69 9.05
CA GLY A 273 3.33 -2.53 9.30
C GLY A 273 2.75 -1.57 10.34
N ALA A 274 3.19 -0.32 10.28
CA ALA A 274 2.77 0.73 11.21
C ALA A 274 1.37 1.28 10.87
N TRP A 275 0.68 1.81 11.89
CA TRP A 275 -0.66 2.38 11.80
C TRP A 275 -0.74 3.78 12.40
N GLY A 276 -1.44 4.67 11.70
CA GLY A 276 -1.90 5.96 12.21
C GLY A 276 -3.39 5.96 12.51
N ASP A 277 -3.99 7.14 12.47
CA ASP A 277 -5.45 7.29 12.48
C ASP A 277 -5.99 6.93 11.09
N GLU A 278 -6.28 5.65 10.90
CA GLU A 278 -6.63 5.09 9.61
C GLU A 278 -7.50 3.84 9.74
N GLU A 279 -8.07 3.43 8.61
CA GLU A 279 -8.84 2.20 8.50
C GLU A 279 -8.39 1.42 7.26
N ARG A 280 -8.29 0.11 7.40
CA ARG A 280 -7.95 -0.81 6.31
C ARG A 280 -8.96 -1.95 6.27
N ASP A 281 -9.30 -2.38 5.06
CA ASP A 281 -10.27 -3.44 4.82
C ASP A 281 -9.54 -4.68 4.27
N TYR A 282 -9.82 -5.84 4.84
CA TYR A 282 -9.21 -7.11 4.47
C TYR A 282 -10.26 -8.09 3.96
N HIS A 283 -10.09 -8.59 2.74
CA HIS A 283 -10.89 -9.69 2.21
C HIS A 283 -10.28 -11.02 2.62
N VAL A 284 -11.00 -11.75 3.47
CA VAL A 284 -10.62 -13.06 3.97
C VAL A 284 -11.56 -14.10 3.37
N ALA A 285 -10.98 -15.12 2.74
CA ALA A 285 -11.73 -16.25 2.22
C ALA A 285 -11.29 -17.56 2.89
N VAL A 286 -12.27 -18.32 3.36
CA VAL A 286 -12.04 -19.59 4.07
C VAL A 286 -12.93 -20.66 3.47
N ARG A 287 -12.36 -21.83 3.22
CA ARG A 287 -13.11 -23.04 2.88
C ARG A 287 -13.32 -23.89 4.13
N LEU A 288 -14.57 -24.21 4.42
CA LEU A 288 -14.98 -25.07 5.52
C LEU A 288 -15.39 -26.46 5.01
N PRO A 289 -15.27 -27.50 5.85
CA PRO A 289 -16.04 -28.72 5.64
C PRO A 289 -17.53 -28.39 5.67
N ALA A 290 -18.30 -28.92 4.70
CA ALA A 290 -19.74 -28.76 4.69
C ALA A 290 -20.37 -29.38 5.95
N LYS A 291 -21.42 -28.74 6.46
CA LYS A 291 -22.19 -29.19 7.63
C LYS A 291 -23.67 -29.31 7.27
N ALA A 292 -24.42 -29.95 8.16
CA ALA A 292 -25.87 -30.08 8.00
C ALA A 292 -26.55 -28.71 8.09
N VAL A 293 -27.63 -28.54 7.33
CA VAL A 293 -28.52 -27.36 7.40
C VAL A 293 -28.95 -27.09 8.85
N GLY A 294 -28.95 -25.82 9.25
CA GLY A 294 -29.25 -25.33 10.59
C GLY A 294 -28.03 -25.27 11.53
N GLN A 295 -26.86 -25.78 11.12
CA GLN A 295 -25.64 -25.66 11.92
C GLN A 295 -24.95 -24.31 11.70
N GLU A 296 -24.37 -23.77 12.78
CA GLU A 296 -23.50 -22.59 12.76
C GLU A 296 -22.05 -22.99 13.11
N GLN A 297 -21.09 -22.32 12.49
CA GLN A 297 -19.67 -22.45 12.81
C GLN A 297 -18.95 -21.11 12.62
N LEU A 298 -17.95 -20.85 13.47
CA LEU A 298 -16.99 -19.78 13.23
C LEU A 298 -16.02 -20.21 12.11
N ALA A 299 -16.03 -19.49 10.99
CA ALA A 299 -15.17 -19.74 9.85
C ALA A 299 -13.75 -19.18 10.07
N ALA A 300 -13.67 -17.98 10.64
CA ALA A 300 -12.40 -17.38 11.06
C ALA A 300 -12.59 -16.41 12.23
N ARG A 301 -11.50 -16.21 12.98
CA ARG A 301 -11.34 -15.08 13.89
C ARG A 301 -10.20 -14.24 13.37
N VAL A 302 -10.48 -12.98 13.04
CA VAL A 302 -9.53 -12.03 12.48
C VAL A 302 -9.25 -10.96 13.53
N GLN A 303 -7.99 -10.80 13.93
CA GLN A 303 -7.59 -9.89 15.00
C GLN A 303 -6.50 -8.94 14.51
N LEU A 304 -6.52 -7.69 14.97
CA LEU A 304 -5.33 -6.85 14.89
C LEU A 304 -4.53 -7.04 16.18
N VAL A 305 -3.27 -7.44 16.05
CA VAL A 305 -2.36 -7.75 17.15
C VAL A 305 -1.23 -6.72 17.14
N VAL A 306 -0.99 -6.08 18.27
CA VAL A 306 0.14 -5.16 18.47
C VAL A 306 1.05 -5.76 19.54
N GLY A 307 2.31 -6.00 19.18
CA GLY A 307 3.18 -6.89 19.96
C GLY A 307 2.58 -8.30 19.95
N GLU A 308 2.17 -8.80 21.11
CA GLU A 308 1.51 -10.12 21.27
C GLU A 308 0.05 -10.04 21.72
N GLN A 309 -0.50 -8.83 21.83
CA GLN A 309 -1.83 -8.62 22.39
C GLN A 309 -2.84 -8.31 21.28
N PRO A 310 -3.89 -9.13 21.11
CA PRO A 310 -5.04 -8.77 20.29
C PRO A 310 -5.68 -7.49 20.82
N ARG A 311 -5.86 -6.50 19.94
CA ARG A 311 -6.46 -5.20 20.26
C ARG A 311 -7.93 -5.12 19.86
N THR A 312 -8.32 -5.84 18.82
CA THR A 312 -9.70 -5.98 18.36
C THR A 312 -9.91 -7.35 17.69
N GLN A 313 -11.16 -7.79 17.50
CA GLN A 313 -11.47 -9.03 16.81
C GLN A 313 -12.78 -8.97 15.99
N GLY A 314 -12.69 -9.41 14.74
CA GLY A 314 -13.83 -9.71 13.87
C GLY A 314 -14.08 -11.23 13.83
N LEU A 315 -15.34 -11.62 13.95
CA LEU A 315 -15.77 -13.02 13.87
C LEU A 315 -16.44 -13.28 12.52
N VAL A 316 -15.81 -14.11 11.69
CA VAL A 316 -16.35 -14.52 10.39
C VAL A 316 -17.16 -15.80 10.60
N LYS A 317 -18.46 -15.76 10.33
CA LYS A 317 -19.40 -16.86 10.62
C LYS A 317 -19.81 -17.62 9.36
N ALA A 318 -20.34 -18.82 9.56
CA ALA A 318 -20.98 -19.62 8.54
C ALA A 318 -22.19 -20.36 9.13
N MET A 319 -23.34 -20.27 8.47
CA MET A 319 -24.58 -20.96 8.82
C MET A 319 -25.16 -21.64 7.58
N TRP A 320 -25.36 -22.96 7.63
CA TRP A 320 -25.92 -23.68 6.49
C TRP A 320 -27.44 -23.54 6.49
N SER A 321 -28.02 -23.12 5.37
CA SER A 321 -29.44 -22.88 5.22
C SER A 321 -29.96 -23.51 3.93
N SER A 322 -31.19 -24.02 3.98
CA SER A 322 -31.96 -24.42 2.80
C SER A 322 -32.86 -23.29 2.28
N ASP A 323 -32.78 -22.10 2.88
CA ASP A 323 -33.52 -20.91 2.44
C ASP A 323 -32.73 -20.14 1.39
N ASP A 324 -33.16 -20.27 0.14
CA ASP A 324 -32.56 -19.59 -1.01
C ASP A 324 -32.55 -18.06 -0.86
N SER A 325 -33.51 -17.49 -0.11
CA SER A 325 -33.57 -16.04 0.12
C SER A 325 -32.47 -15.52 1.05
N LEU A 326 -31.86 -16.39 1.85
CA LEU A 326 -30.70 -16.08 2.69
C LEU A 326 -29.39 -16.34 1.96
N THR A 327 -29.31 -17.46 1.24
CA THR A 327 -28.05 -17.92 0.62
C THR A 327 -27.75 -17.19 -0.70
N ALA A 328 -28.77 -16.70 -1.41
CA ALA A 328 -28.59 -15.91 -2.64
C ALA A 328 -28.28 -14.43 -2.38
N GLN A 329 -28.28 -13.96 -1.13
CA GLN A 329 -27.96 -12.56 -0.82
C GLN A 329 -26.49 -12.26 -1.13
N ILE A 330 -26.28 -11.19 -1.88
CA ILE A 330 -24.96 -10.65 -2.17
C ILE A 330 -24.66 -9.61 -1.09
N ASN A 331 -23.56 -9.78 -0.36
CA ASN A 331 -23.07 -8.71 0.50
C ASN A 331 -22.37 -7.63 -0.35
N ASP A 332 -22.82 -6.39 -0.20
CA ASP A 332 -22.38 -5.25 -1.01
C ASP A 332 -20.87 -5.00 -0.87
N GLU A 333 -20.30 -5.07 0.35
CA GLU A 333 -18.88 -4.87 0.56
C GLU A 333 -18.03 -5.96 -0.11
N VAL A 334 -18.41 -7.24 0.05
CA VAL A 334 -17.73 -8.37 -0.59
C VAL A 334 -17.79 -8.22 -2.12
N ALA A 335 -18.95 -7.90 -2.69
CA ALA A 335 -19.11 -7.71 -4.12
C ALA A 335 -18.28 -6.53 -4.66
N HIS A 336 -18.33 -5.39 -3.96
CA HIS A 336 -17.58 -4.19 -4.31
C HIS A 336 -16.07 -4.44 -4.35
N TYR A 337 -15.51 -5.02 -3.29
CA TYR A 337 -14.06 -5.27 -3.21
C TYR A 337 -13.59 -6.42 -4.10
N THR A 338 -14.44 -7.41 -4.38
CA THR A 338 -14.18 -8.40 -5.43
C THR A 338 -14.05 -7.72 -6.80
N GLY A 339 -14.97 -6.81 -7.13
CA GLY A 339 -14.92 -6.02 -8.38
C GLY A 339 -13.70 -5.10 -8.48
N GLN A 340 -13.28 -4.46 -7.38
CA GLN A 340 -12.07 -3.62 -7.35
C GLN A 340 -10.78 -4.44 -7.53
N THR A 341 -10.73 -5.65 -6.95
CA THR A 341 -9.60 -6.57 -7.13
C THR A 341 -9.52 -7.04 -8.59
N GLU A 342 -10.65 -7.38 -9.20
CA GLU A 342 -10.72 -7.73 -10.62
C GLU A 342 -10.32 -6.55 -11.52
N LEU A 343 -10.74 -5.32 -11.17
CA LEU A 343 -10.37 -4.10 -11.89
C LEU A 343 -8.85 -3.91 -11.92
N ALA A 344 -8.19 -4.05 -10.76
CA ALA A 344 -6.74 -3.91 -10.65
C ALA A 344 -6.01 -4.93 -11.56
N ALA A 345 -6.44 -6.20 -11.52
CA ALA A 345 -5.88 -7.25 -12.36
C ALA A 345 -6.10 -6.98 -13.86
N ALA A 346 -7.31 -6.59 -14.26
CA ALA A 346 -7.65 -6.29 -15.64
C ALA A 346 -6.83 -5.11 -16.22
N ILE A 347 -6.57 -4.07 -15.40
CA ILE A 347 -5.68 -2.97 -15.80
C ILE A 347 -4.26 -3.48 -16.03
N GLN A 348 -3.67 -4.19 -15.06
CA GLN A 348 -2.29 -4.65 -15.12
C GLN A 348 -2.06 -5.62 -16.30
N GLU A 349 -2.94 -6.61 -16.45
CA GLU A 349 -2.89 -7.56 -17.57
C GLU A 349 -3.09 -6.86 -18.92
N GLY A 350 -4.00 -5.90 -19.00
CA GLY A 350 -4.25 -5.13 -20.22
C GLY A 350 -3.06 -4.28 -20.65
N LEU A 351 -2.41 -3.61 -19.70
CA LEU A 351 -1.18 -2.84 -19.96
C LEU A 351 0.00 -3.74 -20.33
N ALA A 352 0.18 -4.87 -19.64
CA ALA A 352 1.22 -5.84 -19.96
C ALA A 352 1.04 -6.42 -21.37
N ALA A 353 -0.19 -6.82 -21.74
CA ALA A 353 -0.52 -7.30 -23.08
C ALA A 353 -0.24 -6.23 -24.15
N ARG A 354 -0.59 -4.97 -23.88
CA ARG A 354 -0.30 -3.85 -24.77
C ARG A 354 1.20 -3.68 -25.00
N LYS A 355 2.00 -3.70 -23.92
CA LYS A 355 3.47 -3.62 -23.98
C LYS A 355 4.09 -4.77 -24.77
N ALA A 356 3.50 -5.97 -24.68
CA ALA A 356 3.91 -7.16 -25.44
C ALA A 356 3.44 -7.15 -26.91
N GLY A 357 2.62 -6.17 -27.33
CA GLY A 357 2.05 -6.11 -28.67
C GLY A 357 0.83 -7.02 -28.89
N ASP A 358 0.33 -7.69 -27.85
CA ASP A 358 -0.92 -8.46 -27.88
C ASP A 358 -2.12 -7.52 -27.74
N LEU A 359 -2.47 -6.87 -28.85
CA LEU A 359 -3.55 -5.90 -28.92
C LEU A 359 -4.93 -6.53 -28.65
N SER A 360 -5.09 -7.83 -28.89
CA SER A 360 -6.35 -8.53 -28.69
C SER A 360 -6.66 -8.68 -27.21
N THR A 361 -5.70 -9.21 -26.43
CA THR A 361 -5.80 -9.33 -24.98
C THR A 361 -5.86 -7.96 -24.33
N ALA A 362 -5.04 -7.00 -24.79
CA ALA A 362 -5.08 -5.63 -24.28
C ALA A 362 -6.45 -4.98 -24.43
N THR A 363 -7.10 -5.13 -25.59
CA THR A 363 -8.45 -4.58 -25.84
C THR A 363 -9.48 -5.24 -24.91
N SER A 364 -9.45 -6.57 -24.79
CA SER A 364 -10.37 -7.31 -23.93
C SER A 364 -10.22 -6.93 -22.45
N LYS A 365 -8.98 -6.92 -21.94
CA LYS A 365 -8.69 -6.66 -20.52
C LYS A 365 -8.94 -5.19 -20.14
N LEU A 366 -8.51 -4.24 -20.96
CA LEU A 366 -8.80 -2.82 -20.70
C LEU A 366 -10.29 -2.48 -20.89
N GLY A 367 -10.99 -3.21 -21.77
CA GLY A 367 -12.44 -3.13 -21.88
C GLY A 367 -13.16 -3.60 -20.61
N ARG A 368 -12.75 -4.75 -20.07
CA ARG A 368 -13.24 -5.25 -18.77
C ARG A 368 -12.93 -4.28 -17.63
N ALA A 369 -11.73 -3.68 -17.63
CA ALA A 369 -11.37 -2.65 -16.65
C ALA A 369 -12.30 -1.43 -16.72
N VAL A 370 -12.66 -0.94 -17.92
CA VAL A 370 -13.62 0.17 -18.07
C VAL A 370 -14.99 -0.20 -17.49
N GLN A 371 -15.46 -1.41 -17.77
CA GLN A 371 -16.74 -1.90 -17.26
C GLN A 371 -16.75 -1.95 -15.72
N LEU A 372 -15.71 -2.55 -15.12
CA LEU A 372 -15.57 -2.67 -13.66
C LEU A 372 -15.39 -1.31 -12.99
N ALA A 373 -14.62 -0.39 -13.57
CA ALA A 373 -14.44 0.95 -13.03
C ALA A 373 -15.77 1.73 -12.98
N GLN A 374 -16.65 1.54 -13.97
CA GLN A 374 -17.99 2.12 -13.94
C GLN A 374 -18.87 1.46 -12.87
N GLN A 375 -18.91 0.12 -12.82
CA GLN A 375 -19.75 -0.65 -11.88
C GLN A 375 -19.39 -0.34 -10.42
N THR A 376 -18.10 -0.19 -10.12
CA THR A 376 -17.59 0.07 -8.77
C THR A 376 -17.49 1.56 -8.42
N GLY A 377 -17.86 2.46 -9.35
CA GLY A 377 -17.79 3.90 -9.14
C GLY A 377 -16.38 4.47 -8.97
N ASN A 378 -15.35 3.77 -9.49
CA ASN A 378 -13.96 4.22 -9.39
C ASN A 378 -13.67 5.32 -10.44
N HIS A 379 -13.98 6.56 -10.08
CA HIS A 379 -13.81 7.74 -10.95
C HIS A 379 -12.34 8.02 -11.31
N GLU A 380 -11.40 7.74 -10.40
CA GLU A 380 -9.97 7.91 -10.67
C GLU A 380 -9.50 6.94 -11.76
N ALA A 381 -9.79 5.65 -11.60
CA ALA A 381 -9.48 4.63 -12.60
C ALA A 381 -10.18 4.93 -13.94
N THR A 382 -11.45 5.35 -13.91
CA THR A 382 -12.20 5.73 -15.12
C THR A 382 -11.51 6.87 -15.87
N THR A 383 -11.08 7.92 -15.16
CA THR A 383 -10.38 9.07 -15.76
C THR A 383 -9.06 8.63 -16.40
N LYS A 384 -8.28 7.79 -15.73
CA LYS A 384 -6.99 7.31 -16.23
C LYS A 384 -7.15 6.34 -17.41
N LEU A 385 -8.12 5.43 -17.36
CA LEU A 385 -8.44 4.51 -18.46
C LEU A 385 -8.79 5.27 -19.74
N ARG A 386 -9.57 6.35 -19.65
CA ARG A 386 -9.91 7.21 -20.81
C ARG A 386 -8.70 7.87 -21.47
N LYS A 387 -7.56 7.93 -20.80
CA LYS A 387 -6.32 8.39 -21.42
C LYS A 387 -5.64 7.33 -22.27
N VAL A 388 -5.89 6.05 -22.00
CA VAL A 388 -5.27 4.89 -22.67
C VAL A 388 -6.18 4.26 -23.74
N VAL A 389 -7.51 4.31 -23.55
CA VAL A 389 -8.50 3.76 -24.47
C VAL A 389 -9.58 4.79 -24.84
N ASP A 390 -10.11 4.66 -26.05
CA ASP A 390 -11.33 5.32 -26.48
C ASP A 390 -12.51 4.42 -26.10
N VAL A 391 -13.36 4.91 -25.18
CA VAL A 391 -14.52 4.17 -24.69
C VAL A 391 -15.67 4.32 -25.68
N VAL A 392 -16.11 3.21 -26.29
CA VAL A 392 -17.25 3.18 -27.20
C VAL A 392 -18.53 2.92 -26.43
N ASP A 393 -18.54 1.87 -25.61
CA ASP A 393 -19.64 1.55 -24.69
C ASP A 393 -19.08 0.99 -23.38
N PRO A 394 -19.19 1.74 -22.27
CA PRO A 394 -18.63 1.31 -21.01
C PRO A 394 -19.46 0.20 -20.33
N GLY A 395 -20.75 0.05 -20.66
CA GLY A 395 -21.62 -0.99 -20.09
C GLY A 395 -21.26 -2.39 -20.59
N THR A 396 -20.89 -2.52 -21.86
CA THR A 396 -20.39 -3.76 -22.46
C THR A 396 -18.87 -3.91 -22.39
N GLY A 397 -18.15 -2.88 -21.92
CA GLY A 397 -16.68 -2.85 -21.95
C GLY A 397 -16.10 -2.72 -23.36
N THR A 398 -16.87 -2.23 -24.33
CA THR A 398 -16.40 -2.06 -25.71
C THR A 398 -15.50 -0.83 -25.80
N VAL A 399 -14.22 -1.05 -26.12
CA VAL A 399 -13.20 0.00 -26.20
C VAL A 399 -12.36 -0.16 -27.47
N ARG A 400 -11.75 0.95 -27.90
CA ARG A 400 -10.68 0.96 -28.90
C ARG A 400 -9.39 1.40 -28.22
N LEU A 401 -8.31 0.64 -28.41
CA LEU A 401 -6.99 1.08 -27.96
C LEU A 401 -6.58 2.35 -28.70
N LYS A 402 -6.14 3.38 -27.97
CA LYS A 402 -5.56 4.56 -28.62
C LYS A 402 -4.25 4.18 -29.31
N SER A 403 -4.06 4.71 -30.52
CA SER A 403 -2.85 4.46 -31.32
C SER A 403 -1.60 5.15 -30.75
N ARG A 404 -1.78 6.27 -30.06
CA ARG A 404 -0.73 7.00 -29.34
C ARG A 404 -1.22 7.33 -27.93
N ILE A 405 -0.42 7.02 -26.93
CA ILE A 405 -0.65 7.34 -25.53
C ILE A 405 0.61 8.01 -24.97
N GLU A 406 0.44 8.95 -24.05
CA GLU A 406 1.58 9.50 -23.33
C GLU A 406 2.10 8.45 -22.35
N LYS A 407 3.43 8.21 -22.33
CA LYS A 407 4.05 7.21 -21.44
C LYS A 407 3.71 7.49 -19.96
N ALA A 408 3.62 8.76 -19.58
CA ALA A 408 3.23 9.16 -18.23
C ALA A 408 1.79 8.74 -17.88
N ASP A 409 0.85 8.78 -18.82
CA ASP A 409 -0.54 8.36 -18.59
C ASP A 409 -0.64 6.84 -18.42
N GLU A 410 0.13 6.08 -19.20
CA GLU A 410 0.24 4.62 -19.05
C GLU A 410 0.80 4.25 -17.68
N MET A 411 1.91 4.88 -17.29
CA MET A 411 2.55 4.66 -15.99
C MET A 411 1.66 5.12 -14.82
N ALA A 412 0.92 6.22 -14.98
CA ALA A 412 -0.04 6.69 -13.97
C ALA A 412 -1.21 5.70 -13.79
N LEU A 413 -1.71 5.11 -14.87
CA LEU A 413 -2.72 4.06 -14.79
C LEU A 413 -2.16 2.80 -14.11
N ASP A 414 -0.95 2.38 -14.48
CA ASP A 414 -0.30 1.20 -13.91
C ASP A 414 -0.05 1.37 -12.40
N THR A 415 0.61 2.46 -11.98
CA THR A 415 0.95 2.75 -10.58
C THR A 415 -0.27 2.86 -9.68
N SER A 416 -1.37 3.42 -10.19
CA SER A 416 -2.62 3.57 -9.42
C SER A 416 -3.62 2.42 -9.59
N SER A 417 -3.30 1.39 -10.37
CA SER A 417 -4.20 0.26 -10.63
C SER A 417 -4.66 -0.46 -9.36
N THR A 418 -3.88 -0.42 -8.29
CA THR A 418 -4.20 -1.04 -7.00
C THR A 418 -4.95 -0.12 -6.05
N LYS A 419 -5.14 1.18 -6.38
CA LYS A 419 -5.91 2.10 -5.53
C LYS A 419 -7.40 1.79 -5.65
N THR A 420 -8.05 1.63 -4.50
CA THR A 420 -9.48 1.29 -4.43
C THR A 420 -10.30 2.49 -3.97
N THR A 421 -11.59 2.47 -4.30
CA THR A 421 -12.58 3.33 -3.67
C THR A 421 -13.31 2.57 -2.58
N ARG A 422 -13.77 3.27 -1.54
CA ARG A 422 -14.63 2.67 -0.51
C ARG A 422 -16.08 2.61 -0.97
N THR A 423 -16.83 1.66 -0.43
CA THR A 423 -18.29 1.70 -0.50
C THR A 423 -18.77 3.01 0.14
N ARG A 424 -19.71 3.70 -0.48
CA ARG A 424 -20.42 4.80 0.21
C ARG A 424 -21.15 4.16 1.37
N GLN A 425 -20.84 4.56 2.60
CA GLN A 425 -21.73 4.26 3.71
C GLN A 425 -23.11 4.82 3.34
N SER A 426 -24.12 3.96 3.29
CA SER A 426 -25.50 4.40 3.39
C SER A 426 -25.62 5.07 4.76
N ASN A 427 -25.49 6.40 4.79
CA ASN A 427 -25.89 7.18 5.96
C ASN A 427 -27.39 6.94 6.15
N GLY A 428 -27.72 5.97 6.98
CA GLY A 428 -29.05 5.81 7.55
C GLY A 428 -29.37 7.03 8.39
N GLU A 429 -30.42 7.74 7.96
CA GLU A 429 -31.33 8.54 8.78
C GLU A 429 -30.71 9.70 9.58
N ASN A 430 -30.71 10.87 8.95
CA ASN A 430 -31.08 12.10 9.67
C ASN A 430 -32.12 12.86 8.83
N ALA A 431 -33.28 12.23 8.65
CA ALA A 431 -34.47 12.85 8.10
C ALA A 431 -35.63 12.57 9.05
N GLY A 432 -35.99 13.59 9.85
CA GLY A 432 -37.29 13.68 10.50
C GLY A 432 -37.27 13.67 12.03
N GLN A 433 -37.25 14.88 12.61
CA GLN A 433 -38.21 15.27 13.65
C GLN A 433 -38.19 16.79 13.83
N SER A 434 -38.73 17.52 12.85
CA SER A 434 -39.33 18.82 13.10
C SER A 434 -40.85 18.62 13.21
N ASN A 435 -41.28 18.11 14.36
CA ASN A 435 -42.68 18.24 14.74
C ASN A 435 -42.85 19.62 15.37
N GLY A 436 -43.65 20.45 14.71
CA GLY A 436 -44.15 21.67 15.30
C GLY A 436 -45.02 21.37 16.51
N GLN A 437 -44.91 22.21 17.52
CA GLN A 437 -46.04 22.61 18.34
C GLN A 437 -46.03 24.13 18.43
N ALA A 438 -47.09 24.71 17.90
CA ALA A 438 -47.58 26.00 18.31
C ALA A 438 -48.23 25.82 19.69
N GLU A 439 -47.83 26.66 20.64
CA GLU A 439 -48.69 27.53 21.45
C GLU A 439 -47.83 28.60 22.13
#